data_AF-A0AAV2RS99-F1
#
_entry.id   AF-A0AAV2RS99-F1
#
_cell.length_a   1.000
_cell.length_b   1.000
_cell.length_c   1.000
_cell.angle_alpha   90.00
_cell.angle_beta   90.00
_cell.angle_gamma   90.00
#
_symmetry.space_group_name_H-M   'P 1'
#
loop_
_entity.id
_entity.type
_entity.pdbx_description
1 polymer ?
#
loop_
_entity_poly.entity_id
_entity_poly.type
_entity_poly.pdbx_seq_one_letter_code
_entity_poly.pdbx_strand_id
1 'polypeptide(L)'
;KIFSSVMEKLPEEYRHMGYDSEMSAFTEKALPSDLLDKTNDCLHTVKHDNGRKKTYKVILKLVNHETLRKLFDAMKSGRSIMNTPTTSVLQMLEVMFRHSNFNHHIMVGLNSFLPLYDIYSKPKYISPTKRCVLGFFASLRPAVWKDIPKILLNFDITHRAFYHRQNVIEFMKKELAISQVALDFRLEDEKFKKFKELIKDVQ
;
A
#
# COMPACT_ATOMS: atom_id res chain seq x y z
N LYS A 1 1.93 7.96 6.21
CA LYS A 1 1.85 9.18 7.05
C LYS A 1 2.67 9.07 8.33
N ILE A 2 2.36 8.17 9.28
CA ILE A 2 3.18 8.01 10.50
C ILE A 2 4.62 7.62 10.13
N PHE A 3 4.79 6.52 9.39
CA PHE A 3 6.11 6.09 8.93
C PHE A 3 6.83 7.19 8.13
N SER A 4 6.16 7.87 7.20
CA SER A 4 6.71 9.00 6.46
C SER A 4 7.25 10.11 7.38
N SER A 5 6.54 10.45 8.46
CA SER A 5 7.00 11.43 9.46
C SER A 5 8.21 10.93 10.28
N VAL A 6 8.37 9.62 10.46
CA VAL A 6 9.59 9.03 11.04
C VAL A 6 10.74 9.21 10.07
N MET A 7 10.54 8.86 8.79
CA MET A 7 11.55 8.97 7.73
C MET A 7 12.09 10.40 7.57
N GLU A 8 11.23 11.41 7.61
CA GLU A 8 11.63 12.82 7.49
C GLU A 8 12.61 13.26 8.58
N LYS A 9 12.50 12.70 9.79
CA LYS A 9 13.39 13.02 10.92
C LYS A 9 14.73 12.27 10.87
N LEU A 10 14.85 11.24 10.03
CA LEU A 10 16.10 10.50 9.88
C LEU A 10 17.08 11.26 8.96
N PRO A 11 18.41 11.05 9.16
CA PRO A 11 19.41 11.50 8.21
C PRO A 11 19.11 10.97 6.80
N GLU A 12 19.46 11.76 5.77
CA GLU A 12 19.08 11.50 4.39
C GLU A 12 19.47 10.11 3.89
N GLU A 13 20.65 9.63 4.27
CA GLU A 13 21.17 8.30 3.93
C GLU A 13 20.33 7.13 4.45
N TYR A 14 19.45 7.35 5.43
CA TYR A 14 18.53 6.36 6.00
C TYR A 14 17.07 6.58 5.58
N ARG A 15 16.80 7.51 4.66
CA ARG A 15 15.44 7.78 4.16
C ARG A 15 14.96 6.77 3.11
N HIS A 16 15.79 5.81 2.75
CA HIS A 16 15.46 4.76 1.78
C HIS A 16 15.11 3.45 2.49
N MET A 17 13.98 3.45 3.20
CA MET A 17 13.46 2.26 3.87
C MET A 17 12.15 1.78 3.26
N GLY A 18 12.00 0.47 3.13
CA GLY A 18 10.71 -0.17 2.83
C GLY A 18 9.92 -0.39 4.11
N TYR A 19 8.60 -0.21 4.09
CA TYR A 19 7.72 -0.49 5.22
C TYR A 19 6.52 -1.30 4.76
N ASP A 20 6.19 -2.35 5.53
CA ASP A 20 5.11 -3.28 5.23
C ASP A 20 3.70 -2.71 5.51
N SER A 21 3.62 -1.48 6.02
CA SER A 21 2.38 -0.81 6.47
C SER A 21 1.82 -1.35 7.80
N GLU A 22 2.56 -2.22 8.48
CA GLU A 22 2.20 -2.78 9.78
C GLU A 22 3.31 -2.51 10.81
N MET A 23 4.28 -3.41 10.94
CA MET A 23 5.30 -3.34 12.00
C MET A 23 6.74 -3.44 11.50
N SER A 24 6.97 -3.88 10.26
CA SER A 24 8.31 -4.20 9.78
C SER A 24 8.79 -3.17 8.76
N ALA A 25 9.95 -2.60 9.04
CA ALA A 25 10.67 -1.75 8.10
C ALA A 25 12.03 -2.36 7.76
N PHE A 26 12.49 -2.14 6.54
CA PHE A 26 13.70 -2.74 5.97
C PHE A 26 14.56 -1.66 5.33
N THR A 27 15.86 -1.75 5.55
CA THR A 27 16.87 -0.82 5.07
C THR A 27 18.08 -1.60 4.59
N GLU A 28 18.80 -1.06 3.60
CA GLU A 28 20.08 -1.61 3.16
C GLU A 28 21.18 -1.36 4.20
N LYS A 29 21.20 -0.16 4.79
CA LYS A 29 22.22 0.24 5.76
C LYS A 29 21.71 0.05 7.18
N ALA A 30 22.56 -0.53 8.03
CA ALA A 30 22.30 -0.62 9.46
C ALA A 30 22.02 0.77 10.04
N LEU A 31 20.94 0.89 10.81
CA LEU A 31 20.63 2.13 11.51
C LEU A 31 21.64 2.35 12.66
N PRO A 32 22.06 3.60 12.89
CA PRO A 32 22.85 3.99 14.04
C PRO A 32 22.21 3.50 15.36
N SER A 33 23.04 2.98 16.27
CA SER A 33 22.57 2.41 17.54
C SER A 33 21.85 3.43 18.42
N ASP A 34 22.17 4.70 18.28
CA ASP A 34 21.50 5.82 18.95
C ASP A 34 20.10 6.10 18.39
N LEU A 35 19.71 5.54 17.25
CA LEU A 35 18.34 5.63 16.73
C LEU A 35 17.47 4.43 17.11
N LEU A 36 18.09 3.36 17.61
CA LEU A 36 17.43 2.13 18.02
C LEU A 36 17.08 2.14 19.51
N ASP A 37 15.98 1.48 19.87
CA ASP A 37 15.53 1.23 21.25
C ASP A 37 15.35 2.47 22.15
N LYS A 38 15.26 3.67 21.55
CA LYS A 38 14.89 4.90 22.26
C LYS A 38 13.39 4.89 22.57
N THR A 39 13.07 4.52 23.81
CA THR A 39 11.70 4.46 24.31
C THR A 39 11.10 5.83 24.65
N ASN A 40 11.88 6.90 24.78
CA ASN A 40 11.40 8.19 25.30
C ASN A 40 11.37 9.35 24.30
N ASP A 41 12.12 9.32 23.18
CA ASP A 41 12.24 10.46 22.26
C ASP A 41 11.46 10.32 20.94
N CYS A 42 10.74 9.23 20.75
CA CYS A 42 10.13 8.89 19.46
C CYS A 42 8.64 9.27 19.40
N LEU A 43 8.31 10.49 19.80
CA LEU A 43 6.97 11.07 19.60
C LEU A 43 6.89 11.71 18.21
N HIS A 44 5.94 11.24 17.41
CA HIS A 44 5.69 11.73 16.05
C HIS A 44 4.28 12.30 15.96
N THR A 45 4.19 13.60 15.73
CA THR A 45 2.92 14.29 15.51
C THR A 45 2.60 14.31 14.03
N VAL A 46 1.50 13.66 13.66
CA VAL A 46 0.99 13.61 12.28
C VAL A 46 -0.25 14.49 12.16
N LYS A 47 -0.26 15.36 11.15
CA LYS A 47 -1.46 16.10 10.75
C LYS A 47 -2.31 15.22 9.83
N HIS A 48 -3.56 14.99 10.20
CA HIS A 48 -4.53 14.24 9.41
C HIS A 48 -5.29 15.18 8.46
N ASP A 49 -5.98 14.61 7.46
CA ASP A 49 -6.64 15.40 6.41
C ASP A 49 -7.79 16.26 6.94
N ASN A 50 -8.37 15.87 8.08
CA ASN A 50 -9.36 16.66 8.82
C ASN A 50 -8.73 17.81 9.66
N GLY A 51 -7.45 18.09 9.49
CA GLY A 51 -6.70 19.12 10.22
C GLY A 51 -6.29 18.74 11.65
N ARG A 52 -6.79 17.62 12.19
CA ARG A 52 -6.44 17.17 13.55
C ARG A 52 -4.99 16.69 13.59
N LYS A 53 -4.28 17.10 14.64
CA LYS A 53 -2.94 16.59 14.96
C LYS A 53 -3.08 15.45 15.95
N LYS A 54 -2.44 14.32 15.68
CA LYS A 54 -2.32 13.21 16.62
C LYS A 54 -0.85 12.88 16.82
N THR A 55 -0.46 12.66 18.06
CA THR A 55 0.89 12.27 18.43
C THR A 55 0.94 10.77 18.68
N TYR A 56 1.92 10.11 18.09
CA TYR A 56 2.15 8.68 18.18
C TYR A 56 3.52 8.40 18.79
N LYS A 57 3.59 7.42 19.67
CA LYS A 57 4.86 6.86 20.14
C LYS A 57 5.27 5.76 19.18
N VAL A 58 6.39 5.93 18.49
CA VAL A 58 6.98 4.92 17.58
C VAL A 58 8.25 4.41 18.23
N ILE A 59 8.60 3.13 18.08
CA ILE A 59 9.89 2.62 18.59
C ILE A 59 10.51 1.82 17.45
N LEU A 60 11.76 2.14 17.11
CA LEU A 60 12.54 1.37 16.15
C LEU A 60 13.39 0.38 16.93
N LYS A 61 13.21 -0.91 16.64
CA LYS A 61 13.98 -1.99 17.23
C LYS A 61 14.58 -2.84 16.12
N LEU A 62 15.86 -3.16 16.23
CA LEU A 62 16.48 -4.13 15.33
C LEU A 62 15.98 -5.54 15.68
N VAL A 63 15.33 -6.20 14.73
CA VAL A 63 14.74 -7.53 14.92
C VAL A 63 15.51 -8.62 14.19
N ASN A 64 16.00 -8.34 12.98
CA ASN A 64 16.74 -9.31 12.18
C ASN A 64 17.74 -8.62 11.24
N HIS A 65 18.74 -9.37 10.77
CA HIS A 65 19.63 -8.99 9.70
C HIS A 65 19.79 -10.16 8.72
N GLU A 66 19.58 -9.89 7.43
CA GLU A 66 19.67 -10.88 6.38
C GLU A 66 20.62 -10.45 5.26
N THR A 67 21.07 -11.43 4.47
CA THR A 67 21.93 -11.15 3.31
C THR A 67 21.35 -11.75 2.04
N LEU A 68 21.50 -11.05 0.92
CA LEU A 68 21.14 -11.58 -0.40
C LEU A 68 21.89 -12.85 -0.75
N ARG A 69 23.10 -13.03 -0.19
CA ARG A 69 23.92 -14.22 -0.37
C ARG A 69 23.20 -15.50 0.05
N LYS A 70 22.50 -15.48 1.21
CA LYS A 70 21.70 -16.63 1.67
C LYS A 70 20.64 -17.05 0.65
N LEU A 71 19.96 -16.07 0.03
CA LEU A 71 18.98 -16.32 -1.02
C LEU A 71 19.64 -16.91 -2.28
N PHE A 72 20.73 -16.31 -2.75
CA PHE A 72 21.45 -16.79 -3.94
C PHE A 72 22.05 -18.18 -3.77
N ASP A 73 22.62 -18.49 -2.60
CA ASP A 73 23.19 -19.81 -2.31
C ASP A 73 22.10 -20.88 -2.21
N ALA A 74 20.93 -20.55 -1.65
CA ALA A 74 19.79 -21.47 -1.63
C ALA A 74 19.29 -21.78 -3.04
N MET A 75 19.14 -20.75 -3.89
CA MET A 75 18.73 -20.93 -5.29
C MET A 75 19.69 -21.84 -6.06
N LYS A 76 21.01 -21.66 -5.89
CA LYS A 76 22.02 -22.53 -6.52
C LYS A 76 21.98 -23.97 -6.02
N SER A 77 21.65 -24.18 -4.75
CA SER A 77 21.63 -25.51 -4.15
C SER A 77 20.45 -26.38 -4.60
N GLY A 78 19.51 -25.85 -5.38
CA GLY A 78 18.31 -26.57 -5.81
C GLY A 78 17.34 -26.94 -4.67
N ARG A 79 17.64 -26.53 -3.43
CA ARG A 79 16.74 -26.72 -2.29
C ARG A 79 15.46 -25.93 -2.50
N SER A 80 14.32 -26.52 -2.13
CA SER A 80 13.03 -25.84 -2.20
C SER A 80 13.10 -24.52 -1.44
N ILE A 81 12.97 -23.41 -2.17
CA ILE A 81 13.01 -22.05 -1.64
C ILE A 81 11.90 -21.86 -0.59
N MET A 82 10.77 -22.54 -0.74
CA MET A 82 9.63 -22.48 0.19
C MET A 82 9.94 -23.05 1.59
N ASN A 83 10.96 -23.89 1.74
CA ASN A 83 11.28 -24.59 2.99
C ASN A 83 12.55 -24.06 3.67
N THR A 84 13.06 -22.90 3.25
CA THR A 84 14.29 -22.30 3.82
C THR A 84 14.03 -20.91 4.39
N PRO A 85 14.88 -20.39 5.30
CA PRO A 85 14.82 -19.02 5.81
C PRO A 85 14.89 -17.91 4.73
N THR A 86 15.04 -18.27 3.46
CA THR A 86 15.10 -17.37 2.31
C THR A 86 13.77 -16.68 1.98
N THR A 87 12.64 -17.20 2.49
CA THR A 87 11.34 -16.51 2.43
C THR A 87 11.41 -15.14 3.09
N SER A 88 12.18 -14.99 4.18
CA SER A 88 12.36 -13.69 4.84
C SER A 88 13.06 -12.67 3.92
N VAL A 89 14.13 -13.07 3.24
CA VAL A 89 14.88 -12.20 2.31
C VAL A 89 14.02 -11.75 1.14
N LEU A 90 13.25 -12.67 0.55
CA LEU A 90 12.33 -12.33 -0.54
C LEU A 90 11.22 -11.39 -0.07
N GLN A 91 10.63 -11.64 1.11
CA GLN A 91 9.63 -10.75 1.69
C GLN A 91 10.18 -9.34 1.95
N MET A 92 11.41 -9.23 2.49
CA MET A 92 12.09 -7.94 2.70
C MET A 92 12.24 -7.18 1.38
N LEU A 93 12.75 -7.85 0.34
CA LEU A 93 12.90 -7.28 -0.99
C LEU A 93 11.57 -6.85 -1.60
N GLU A 94 10.53 -7.67 -1.46
CA GLU A 94 9.21 -7.33 -1.96
C GLU A 94 8.64 -6.09 -1.27
N VAL A 95 8.82 -5.94 0.05
CA VAL A 95 8.37 -4.76 0.79
C VAL A 95 9.14 -3.52 0.34
N MET A 96 10.47 -3.60 0.20
CA MET A 96 11.29 -2.49 -0.32
C MET A 96 10.88 -2.09 -1.74
N PHE A 97 10.69 -3.07 -2.63
CA PHE A 97 10.24 -2.85 -4.00
C PHE A 97 8.87 -2.16 -4.03
N ARG A 98 7.91 -2.63 -3.23
CA ARG A 98 6.55 -2.06 -3.18
C ARG A 98 6.51 -0.68 -2.52
N HIS A 99 7.36 -0.39 -1.53
CA HIS A 99 7.34 0.88 -0.80
C HIS A 99 7.43 2.11 -1.73
N SER A 100 8.25 2.02 -2.78
CA SER A 100 8.36 3.06 -3.80
C SER A 100 7.01 3.42 -4.48
N ASN A 101 6.12 2.44 -4.62
CA ASN A 101 4.82 2.57 -5.28
C ASN A 101 3.71 3.07 -4.34
N PHE A 102 3.80 2.82 -3.03
CA PHE A 102 2.77 3.20 -2.05
C PHE A 102 2.49 4.71 -2.00
N ASN A 103 3.47 5.55 -2.34
CA ASN A 103 3.30 7.00 -2.28
C ASN A 103 2.49 7.57 -3.46
N HIS A 104 2.32 6.81 -4.55
CA HIS A 104 1.71 7.30 -5.79
C HIS A 104 0.49 6.46 -6.24
N HIS A 105 0.33 5.24 -5.73
CA HIS A 105 -0.68 4.28 -6.18
C HIS A 105 -1.65 3.89 -5.07
N ILE A 106 -2.86 3.50 -5.45
CA ILE A 106 -3.78 2.79 -4.56
C ILE A 106 -3.41 1.31 -4.60
N MET A 107 -3.02 0.76 -3.45
CA MET A 107 -2.63 -0.64 -3.34
C MET A 107 -3.83 -1.51 -2.95
N VAL A 108 -4.08 -2.58 -3.70
CA VAL A 108 -5.03 -3.63 -3.28
C VAL A 108 -4.40 -5.01 -3.47
N GLY A 109 -4.00 -5.64 -2.36
CA GLY A 109 -3.15 -6.82 -2.39
C GLY A 109 -1.81 -6.49 -3.05
N LEU A 110 -1.42 -7.28 -4.05
CA LEU A 110 -0.20 -7.07 -4.85
C LEU A 110 -0.39 -6.14 -6.05
N ASN A 111 -1.61 -5.63 -6.26
CA ASN A 111 -1.92 -4.75 -7.37
C ASN A 111 -1.75 -3.28 -6.98
N SER A 112 -1.08 -2.52 -7.83
CA SER A 112 -0.96 -1.06 -7.77
C SER A 112 -1.88 -0.43 -8.80
N PHE A 113 -2.82 0.41 -8.38
CA PHE A 113 -3.72 1.14 -9.28
C PHE A 113 -3.30 2.60 -9.38
N LEU A 114 -3.41 3.16 -10.58
CA LEU A 114 -3.01 4.53 -10.93
C LEU A 114 -4.24 5.45 -10.88
N PRO A 115 -4.61 6.01 -9.71
CA PRO A 115 -5.80 6.86 -9.64
C PRO A 115 -5.66 8.12 -10.51
N LEU A 116 -4.42 8.59 -10.71
CA LEU A 116 -4.06 9.78 -11.49
C LEU A 116 -3.93 9.54 -13.00
N TYR A 117 -4.21 8.33 -13.50
CA TYR A 117 -4.27 8.08 -14.94
C TYR A 117 -5.32 8.96 -15.65
N ASP A 118 -6.24 9.55 -14.88
CA ASP A 118 -7.19 10.57 -15.31
C ASP A 118 -6.51 11.86 -15.84
N ILE A 119 -5.24 12.14 -15.49
CA ILE A 119 -4.48 13.29 -16.00
C ILE A 119 -4.02 13.05 -17.44
N TYR A 120 -3.75 11.80 -17.81
CA TYR A 120 -3.16 11.43 -19.09
C TYR A 120 -4.17 10.84 -20.09
N SER A 121 -5.40 10.54 -19.65
CA SER A 121 -6.44 9.97 -20.51
C SER A 121 -7.86 10.25 -20.00
N LYS A 122 -8.85 10.19 -20.91
CA LYS A 122 -10.25 10.33 -20.51
C LYS A 122 -10.66 9.14 -19.63
N PRO A 123 -11.30 9.37 -18.45
CA PRO A 123 -11.71 8.29 -17.57
C PRO A 123 -12.75 7.38 -18.24
N LYS A 124 -12.57 6.06 -18.11
CA LYS A 124 -13.52 5.06 -18.61
C LYS A 124 -14.51 4.70 -17.51
N TYR A 125 -15.71 5.24 -17.57
CA TYR A 125 -16.78 4.93 -16.60
C TYR A 125 -17.42 3.57 -16.91
N ILE A 126 -17.59 2.74 -15.87
CA ILE A 126 -18.33 1.48 -15.92
C ILE A 126 -19.79 1.72 -15.53
N SER A 127 -20.03 2.71 -14.67
CA SER A 127 -21.35 3.15 -14.23
C SER A 127 -21.31 4.64 -13.85
N PRO A 128 -22.46 5.28 -13.55
CA PRO A 128 -22.50 6.69 -13.13
C PRO A 128 -21.67 7.04 -11.89
N THR A 129 -21.24 6.04 -11.11
CA THR A 129 -20.46 6.23 -9.87
C THR A 129 -19.12 5.50 -9.85
N LYS A 130 -18.93 4.52 -10.74
CA LYS A 130 -17.70 3.71 -10.81
C LYS A 130 -16.97 3.94 -12.12
N ARG A 131 -15.65 4.10 -12.02
CA ARG A 131 -14.73 4.14 -13.14
C ARG A 131 -13.81 2.93 -13.13
N CYS A 132 -13.39 2.51 -14.32
CA CYS A 132 -12.30 1.57 -14.50
C CYS A 132 -10.98 2.29 -14.23
N VAL A 133 -10.17 1.75 -13.34
CA VAL A 133 -8.82 2.24 -13.04
C VAL A 133 -7.83 1.19 -13.48
N LEU A 134 -6.91 1.63 -14.33
CA LEU A 134 -5.77 0.84 -14.78
C LEU A 134 -4.76 0.71 -13.65
N GLY A 135 -4.14 -0.44 -13.56
CA GLY A 135 -3.06 -0.72 -12.63
C GLY A 135 -2.15 -1.81 -13.16
N PHE A 136 -1.30 -2.30 -12.28
CA PHE A 136 -0.43 -3.43 -12.57
C PHE A 136 -0.29 -4.33 -11.34
N PHE A 137 -0.16 -5.62 -11.60
CA PHE A 137 0.33 -6.62 -10.66
C PHE A 137 1.85 -6.64 -10.74
N ALA A 138 2.54 -6.67 -9.59
CA ALA A 138 3.98 -6.87 -9.56
C ALA A 138 4.42 -7.74 -8.36
N SER A 139 5.24 -8.76 -8.63
CA SER A 139 5.86 -9.60 -7.59
C SER A 139 7.27 -10.00 -7.97
N LEU A 140 8.13 -10.20 -6.97
CA LEU A 140 9.49 -10.67 -7.18
C LEU A 140 9.50 -12.20 -7.07
N ARG A 141 10.10 -12.87 -8.06
CA ARG A 141 10.14 -14.33 -8.13
C ARG A 141 11.59 -14.80 -8.21
N PRO A 142 12.05 -15.66 -7.29
CA PRO A 142 13.35 -16.30 -7.43
C PRO A 142 13.32 -17.26 -8.62
N ALA A 143 14.37 -17.28 -9.42
CA ALA A 143 14.51 -18.18 -10.56
C ALA A 143 15.97 -18.56 -10.78
N VAL A 144 16.20 -19.71 -11.40
CA VAL A 144 17.53 -20.13 -11.87
C VAL A 144 17.45 -20.29 -13.37
N TRP A 145 18.35 -19.62 -14.10
CA TRP A 145 18.44 -19.72 -15.56
C TRP A 145 19.89 -19.91 -15.96
N LYS A 146 20.19 -21.01 -16.67
CA LYS A 146 21.56 -21.40 -17.07
C LYS A 146 22.52 -21.37 -15.86
N ASP A 147 22.11 -21.99 -14.75
CA ASP A 147 22.86 -22.06 -13.48
C ASP A 147 23.18 -20.72 -12.79
N ILE A 148 22.62 -19.61 -13.29
CA ILE A 148 22.76 -18.29 -12.69
C ILE A 148 21.48 -18.00 -11.90
N PRO A 149 21.56 -17.82 -10.58
CA PRO A 149 20.40 -17.45 -9.78
C PRO A 149 20.04 -15.98 -10.04
N LYS A 150 18.75 -15.72 -10.26
CA LYS A 150 18.20 -14.40 -10.58
C LYS A 150 16.92 -14.16 -9.81
N ILE A 151 16.57 -12.89 -9.66
CA ILE A 151 15.26 -12.46 -9.19
C ILE A 151 14.56 -11.86 -10.39
N LEU A 152 13.42 -12.44 -10.76
CA LEU A 152 12.60 -11.98 -11.86
C LEU A 152 11.48 -11.09 -11.33
N LEU A 153 11.19 -10.02 -12.04
CA LEU A 153 9.98 -9.23 -11.81
C LEU A 153 8.85 -9.86 -12.64
N ASN A 154 7.88 -10.46 -11.95
CA ASN A 154 6.63 -10.87 -12.57
C ASN A 154 5.69 -9.66 -12.59
N PHE A 155 5.28 -9.23 -13.78
CA PHE A 155 4.51 -8.02 -14.01
C PHE A 155 3.35 -8.30 -14.97
N ASP A 156 2.16 -7.80 -14.63
CA ASP A 156 0.97 -7.91 -15.48
C ASP A 156 0.10 -6.66 -15.36
N ILE A 157 -0.65 -6.34 -16.42
CA ILE A 157 -1.58 -5.22 -16.44
C ILE A 157 -2.89 -5.65 -15.78
N THR A 158 -3.43 -4.82 -14.88
CA THR A 158 -4.71 -5.09 -14.23
C THR A 158 -5.67 -3.92 -14.35
N HIS A 159 -6.96 -4.21 -14.19
CA HIS A 159 -8.04 -3.25 -14.26
C HIS A 159 -9.01 -3.51 -13.10
N ARG A 160 -9.48 -2.45 -12.45
CA ARG A 160 -10.45 -2.59 -11.37
C ARG A 160 -11.43 -1.43 -11.34
N ALA A 161 -12.67 -1.72 -10.95
CA ALA A 161 -13.68 -0.70 -10.71
C ALA A 161 -13.42 0.01 -9.37
N PHE A 162 -13.35 1.34 -9.40
CA PHE A 162 -13.31 2.20 -8.22
C PHE A 162 -14.45 3.21 -8.27
N TYR A 163 -14.97 3.58 -7.10
CA TYR A 163 -15.80 4.77 -7.00
C TYR A 163 -14.97 5.99 -7.37
N HIS A 164 -15.51 6.85 -8.24
CA HIS A 164 -14.87 8.14 -8.49
C HIS A 164 -15.29 9.15 -7.43
N ARG A 165 -14.44 10.14 -7.18
CA ARG A 165 -14.74 11.23 -6.26
C ARG A 165 -15.95 12.02 -6.77
N GLN A 166 -16.96 12.19 -5.93
CA GLN A 166 -18.17 12.96 -6.22
C GLN A 166 -18.90 13.36 -4.94
N ASN A 167 -19.92 14.21 -5.06
CA ASN A 167 -20.79 14.58 -3.95
C ASN A 167 -21.61 13.36 -3.47
N VAL A 168 -21.70 13.16 -2.15
CA VAL A 168 -22.41 12.01 -1.55
C VAL A 168 -23.90 11.99 -1.89
N ILE A 169 -24.54 13.16 -2.01
CA ILE A 169 -25.95 13.27 -2.43
C ILE A 169 -26.11 12.82 -3.88
N GLU A 170 -25.21 13.24 -4.78
CA GLU A 170 -25.22 12.80 -6.18
C GLU A 170 -24.94 11.30 -6.31
N PHE A 171 -24.00 10.78 -5.52
CA PHE A 171 -23.75 9.35 -5.42
C PHE A 171 -25.00 8.58 -4.99
N MET A 172 -25.68 9.05 -3.94
CA MET A 172 -26.89 8.44 -3.42
C MET A 172 -28.02 8.46 -4.45
N LYS A 173 -28.25 9.58 -5.13
CA LYS A 173 -29.24 9.68 -6.22
C LYS A 173 -28.99 8.65 -7.31
N LYS A 174 -27.74 8.50 -7.76
CA LYS A 174 -27.36 7.58 -8.84
C LYS A 174 -27.50 6.11 -8.43
N GLU A 175 -27.05 5.72 -7.23
CA GLU A 175 -27.09 4.32 -6.79
C GLU A 175 -28.47 3.84 -6.32
N LEU A 176 -29.29 4.77 -5.79
CA LEU A 176 -30.64 4.48 -5.30
C LEU A 176 -31.74 4.85 -6.30
N ALA A 177 -31.38 5.48 -7.42
CA ALA A 177 -32.31 6.01 -8.43
C ALA A 177 -33.41 6.91 -7.82
N ILE A 178 -33.03 7.78 -6.87
CA ILE A 178 -33.96 8.70 -6.19
C ILE A 178 -33.91 10.10 -6.83
N SER A 179 -35.09 10.73 -6.91
CA SER A 179 -35.22 12.10 -7.41
C SER A 179 -34.78 13.13 -6.35
N GLN A 180 -34.59 14.38 -6.78
CA GLN A 180 -34.27 15.47 -5.84
C GLN A 180 -35.36 15.66 -4.78
N VAL A 181 -36.64 15.53 -5.16
CA VAL A 181 -37.79 15.70 -4.24
C VAL A 181 -37.81 14.62 -3.16
N ALA A 182 -37.36 13.40 -3.49
CA ALA A 182 -37.30 12.31 -2.52
C ALA A 182 -36.25 12.53 -1.42
N LEU A 183 -35.30 13.47 -1.61
CA LEU A 183 -34.29 13.82 -0.60
C LEU A 183 -34.84 14.66 0.55
N ASP A 184 -35.98 15.32 0.35
CA ASP A 184 -36.64 16.13 1.38
C ASP A 184 -37.36 15.26 2.42
N PHE A 185 -37.46 13.96 2.15
CA PHE A 185 -38.12 12.97 3.01
C PHE A 185 -37.12 11.94 3.53
N ARG A 186 -37.48 11.29 4.63
CA ARG A 186 -36.73 10.15 5.15
C ARG A 186 -36.73 9.03 4.12
N LEU A 187 -35.54 8.46 3.85
CA LEU A 187 -35.40 7.29 2.98
C LEU A 187 -36.19 6.09 3.54
N GLU A 188 -36.84 5.36 2.65
CA GLU A 188 -37.41 4.04 2.93
C GLU A 188 -36.32 3.10 3.49
N ASP A 189 -36.69 2.23 4.42
CA ASP A 189 -35.74 1.39 5.16
C ASP A 189 -34.88 0.51 4.23
N GLU A 190 -35.43 0.02 3.13
CA GLU A 190 -34.70 -0.77 2.12
C GLU A 190 -33.61 0.06 1.44
N LYS A 191 -33.96 1.26 0.95
CA LYS A 191 -33.03 2.19 0.31
C LYS A 191 -31.96 2.67 1.29
N PHE A 192 -32.34 2.91 2.54
CA PHE A 192 -31.41 3.27 3.59
C PHE A 192 -30.40 2.14 3.88
N LYS A 193 -30.88 0.88 3.98
CA LYS A 193 -30.01 -0.29 4.17
C LYS A 193 -29.03 -0.45 3.01
N LYS A 194 -29.53 -0.36 1.77
CA LYS A 194 -28.69 -0.42 0.55
C LYS A 194 -27.63 0.67 0.54
N PHE A 195 -28.01 1.91 0.86
CA PHE A 195 -27.06 3.02 0.92
C PHE A 195 -25.99 2.81 1.98
N LYS A 196 -26.38 2.36 3.17
CA LYS A 196 -25.47 2.05 4.27
C LYS A 196 -24.43 0.98 3.88
N GLU A 197 -24.84 -0.04 3.13
CA GLU A 197 -23.92 -1.05 2.60
C GLU A 197 -22.96 -0.46 1.55
N LEU A 198 -23.44 0.42 0.67
CA LEU A 198 -22.64 1.06 -0.37
C LEU A 198 -21.56 2.00 0.18
N ILE A 199 -21.83 2.72 1.27
CA ILE A 199 -20.90 3.70 1.85
C ILE A 199 -20.02 3.16 2.97
N LYS A 200 -20.25 1.92 3.43
CA LYS A 200 -19.61 1.35 4.62
C LYS A 200 -18.08 1.45 4.60
N ASP A 201 -17.49 1.24 3.42
CA ASP A 201 -16.04 1.18 3.21
C ASP A 201 -15.51 2.34 2.35
N VAL A 202 -16.32 3.38 2.14
CA VAL A 202 -15.92 4.59 1.41
C VAL A 202 -15.28 5.58 2.40
N GLN A 203 -14.04 6.00 2.12
CA GLN A 203 -13.29 6.96 2.93
C GLN A 203 -13.61 8.41 2.58
#